data_AF-A0A3L7ZD35-F1
#
_entry.id   AF-A0A3L7ZD35-F1
#
_cell.length_a   1.000
_cell.length_b   1.000
_cell.length_c   1.000
_cell.angle_alpha   90.00
_cell.angle_beta   90.00
_cell.angle_gamma   90.00
#
_symmetry.space_group_name_H-M   'P 1'
#
loop_
_entity.id
_entity.type
_entity.pdbx_description
1 polymer ?
#
loop_
_entity_poly.entity_id
_entity_poly.type
_entity_poly.pdbx_seq_one_letter_code
_entity_poly.pdbx_strand_id
1 'polypeptide(L)' 'MGLVPSVSQCIKDAEGTAEAIKERLPRLRSRDAKRQSKRSLEFFEAVAYHLKRLQKLESGQ' A
#
# COMPACT_ATOMS: atom_id res chain seq x y z
N MET A 1 -14.01 19.68 9.07
CA MET A 1 -14.26 18.52 8.19
C MET A 1 -12.91 18.12 7.61
N GLY A 2 -12.26 17.09 8.14
CA GLY A 2 -10.94 16.67 7.67
C GLY A 2 -10.97 16.33 6.18
N LEU A 3 -10.04 16.89 5.40
CA LEU A 3 -9.91 16.64 3.98
C LEU A 3 -9.71 15.14 3.76
N VAL A 4 -10.71 14.48 3.18
CA VAL A 4 -10.58 13.10 2.71
C VAL A 4 -9.48 13.11 1.63
N PRO A 5 -8.43 12.28 1.74
CA PRO A 5 -7.37 12.24 0.76
C PRO A 5 -7.90 11.89 -0.63
N SER A 6 -7.31 12.46 -1.68
CA SER A 6 -7.63 12.09 -3.06
C SER A 6 -7.19 10.64 -3.35
N VAL A 7 -7.83 9.99 -4.33
CA VAL A 7 -7.43 8.65 -4.78
C VAL A 7 -5.95 8.60 -5.16
N SER A 8 -5.45 9.64 -5.83
CA SER A 8 -4.03 9.79 -6.16
C SER A 8 -3.13 9.80 -4.93
N GLN A 9 -3.55 10.46 -3.85
CA GLN A 9 -2.79 10.48 -2.60
C GLN A 9 -2.83 9.10 -1.92
N CYS A 10 -4.00 8.47 -1.87
CA CYS A 10 -4.14 7.11 -1.32
C CYS A 10 -3.26 6.08 -2.05
N ILE A 11 -3.11 6.19 -3.38
CA ILE A 11 -2.21 5.33 -4.17
C ILE A 11 -0.76 5.53 -3.70
N LYS A 12 -0.30 6.79 -3.64
CA LYS A 12 1.07 7.12 -3.20
C LYS A 12 1.36 6.60 -1.80
N ASP A 13 0.42 6.77 -0.88
CA ASP A 13 0.59 6.34 0.51
C ASP A 13 0.64 4.82 0.62
N ALA A 14 -0.19 4.10 -0.14
CA ALA A 14 -0.16 2.64 -0.20
C ALA A 14 1.17 2.11 -0.78
N GLU A 15 1.64 2.70 -1.88
CA GLU A 15 2.93 2.34 -2.49
C GLU A 15 4.10 2.65 -1.57
N GLY A 16 4.13 3.84 -0.97
CA GLY A 16 5.18 4.23 -0.03
C GLY A 16 5.20 3.34 1.21
N THR A 17 4.04 2.92 1.69
CA THR A 17 3.95 1.97 2.81
C THR A 17 4.48 0.59 2.41
N ALA A 18 4.12 0.10 1.22
CA ALA A 18 4.63 -1.17 0.69
C ALA A 18 6.16 -1.15 0.55
N GLU A 19 6.73 -0.07 0.01
CA GLU A 19 8.19 0.12 -0.07
C GLU A 19 8.85 0.14 1.30
N ALA A 20 8.33 0.93 2.25
CA ALA A 20 8.87 0.98 3.60
C ALA A 20 8.83 -0.39 4.30
N ILE A 21 7.80 -1.21 4.04
CA ILE A 21 7.75 -2.58 4.53
C ILE A 21 8.83 -3.44 3.87
N LYS A 22 8.99 -3.38 2.55
CA LYS A 22 10.04 -4.12 1.81
C LYS A 22 11.44 -3.80 2.35
N GLU A 23 11.72 -2.54 2.63
CA GLU A 23 13.01 -2.11 3.20
C GLU A 23 13.24 -2.62 4.63
N ARG A 24 12.18 -2.66 5.46
CA ARG A 24 12.29 -3.08 6.87
C ARG A 24 12.31 -4.60 7.02
N LEU A 25 11.64 -5.34 6.14
CA LEU A 25 11.40 -6.77 6.26
C LEU A 25 12.68 -7.64 6.41
N PRO A 26 13.78 -7.38 5.68
CA PRO A 26 15.04 -8.10 5.87
C PRO A 26 15.66 -7.90 7.27
N ARG A 27 15.41 -6.74 7.89
CA ARG A 27 16.00 -6.34 9.19
C ARG A 27 15.25 -6.93 10.38
N LEU A 28 14.04 -7.46 10.17
CA LEU A 28 13.25 -8.08 11.24
C LEU A 28 13.91 -9.38 11.69
N ARG A 29 13.97 -9.60 13.01
CA ARG A 29 14.50 -10.85 13.60
C ARG A 29 13.40 -11.85 13.94
N SER A 30 12.24 -11.37 14.38
CA SER A 30 11.10 -12.23 14.71
C SER A 30 10.45 -12.81 13.45
N ARG A 31 10.22 -14.13 13.45
CA ARG A 31 9.49 -14.82 12.38
C ARG A 31 8.05 -14.33 12.27
N ASP A 32 7.40 -14.10 13.39
CA ASP A 32 6.00 -13.66 13.41
C ASP A 32 5.87 -12.22 12.92
N ALA A 33 6.82 -11.36 13.30
CA ALA A 33 6.92 -10.01 12.72
C ALA A 33 7.13 -10.05 11.21
N LYS A 34 8.03 -10.91 10.70
CA LYS A 34 8.20 -11.10 9.24
C LYS A 34 6.91 -11.55 8.57
N ARG A 35 6.21 -12.53 9.15
CA ARG A 35 4.94 -13.04 8.58
C ARG A 35 3.88 -11.94 8.55
N GLN A 36 3.75 -11.16 9.61
CA GLN A 36 2.83 -10.03 9.66
C GLN A 36 3.20 -8.96 8.62
N SER A 37 4.48 -8.58 8.53
CA SER A 37 4.94 -7.62 7.52
C SER A 37 4.73 -8.11 6.09
N LYS A 38 4.90 -9.40 5.80
CA LYS A 38 4.55 -9.97 4.48
C LYS A 38 3.06 -9.80 4.16
N ARG A 39 2.18 -10.11 5.11
CA ARG A 39 0.73 -9.93 4.93
C ARG A 39 0.36 -8.45 4.72
N SER A 40 0.98 -7.55 5.48
CA SER A 40 0.79 -6.10 5.30
C SER A 40 1.29 -5.65 3.93
N LEU A 41 2.43 -6.16 3.47
CA LEU A 41 2.96 -5.85 2.14
C LEU A 41 1.98 -6.27 1.04
N GLU A 42 1.54 -7.54 1.05
CA GLU A 42 0.58 -8.08 0.09
C GLU A 42 -0.72 -7.25 0.08
N PHE A 43 -1.19 -6.83 1.26
CA PHE A 43 -2.37 -5.99 1.39
C PHE A 43 -2.17 -4.61 0.74
N PHE A 44 -1.09 -3.89 1.04
CA PHE A 44 -0.85 -2.56 0.48
C PHE A 44 -0.58 -2.59 -1.02
N GLU A 45 0.08 -3.63 -1.52
CA GLU A 45 0.23 -3.84 -2.98
C GLU A 45 -1.12 -4.05 -3.66
N ALA A 46 -2.02 -4.86 -3.07
CA ALA A 46 -3.37 -5.04 -3.59
C ALA A 46 -4.18 -3.74 -3.55
N VAL A 47 -4.10 -2.97 -2.46
CA VAL A 47 -4.76 -1.66 -2.34
C VAL A 47 -4.28 -0.71 -3.44
N ALA A 48 -2.96 -0.56 -3.61
CA ALA A 48 -2.41 0.29 -4.66
C ALA A 48 -2.88 -0.15 -6.05
N TYR A 49 -2.89 -1.45 -6.33
CA TYR A 49 -3.40 -2.00 -7.59
C TYR A 49 -4.87 -1.64 -7.82
N HIS A 50 -5.74 -1.90 -6.84
CA HIS A 50 -7.18 -1.65 -6.97
C HIS A 50 -7.50 -0.16 -7.07
N LEU A 51 -6.80 0.70 -6.34
CA LEU A 51 -6.98 2.15 -6.43
C LEU A 51 -6.51 2.71 -7.77
N LYS A 52 -5.40 2.22 -8.33
CA LYS A 52 -4.98 2.58 -9.70
C LYS A 52 -6.02 2.15 -10.73
N ARG A 53 -6.63 0.97 -10.56
CA ARG A 53 -7.71 0.51 -11.43
C ARG A 53 -8.95 1.41 -11.29
N LEU A 54 -9.33 1.80 -10.08
CA LEU A 54 -10.43 2.72 -9.82
C LEU A 54 -10.19 4.07 -10.48
N GLN A 55 -8.99 4.65 -10.29
CA GLN A 55 -8.61 5.93 -10.88
C GLN A 55 -8.74 5.93 -12.42
N LYS A 56 -8.37 4.83 -13.08
CA LYS A 56 -8.55 4.68 -14.54
C LYS A 56 -10.02 4.70 -14.95
N LEU A 57 -10.85 3.91 -14.25
CA LEU A 57 -12.29 3.84 -14.49
C LEU A 57 -12.97 5.20 -14.29
N GLU A 58 -12.58 5.95 -13.26
CA GLU A 58 -13.10 7.29 -12.99
C GLU A 58 -12.65 8.33 -14.02
N SER A 59 -11.47 8.14 -14.63
CA SER A 59 -10.97 9.01 -15.69
C SER A 59 -11.61 8.79 -17.07
N GLY A 60 -12.54 7.83 -17.20
CA GLY A 60 -13.23 7.54 -18.46
C GLY A 60 -12.35 6.87 -19.52
N GLN A 61 -11.23 6.26 -19.12
CA GLN A 61 -10.34 5.47 -19.96
C GLN A 61 -10.54 3.97 -19.79
#